data_AF-A0A4Q3WIR1-F1
#
_entry.id   AF-A0A4Q3WIR1-F1
#
_cell.length_a   1.000
_cell.length_b   1.000
_cell.length_c   1.000
_cell.angle_alpha   90.00
_cell.angle_beta   90.00
_cell.angle_gamma   90.00
#
_symmetry.space_group_name_H-M   'P 1'
#
loop_
_entity.id
_entity.type
_entity.pdbx_description
1 polymer ?
#
loop_
_entity_poly.entity_id
_entity_poly.type
_entity_poly.pdbx_seq_one_letter_code
_entity_poly.pdbx_strand_id
1 'polypeptide(L)' 'MKTNLAHFLHSQTAAGLTLFATTLLALIAANSALAPAYNSLLSANLFNHTPTHWVNDTLMALFFFLVGLEIKRELL' A
#
# COMPACT_ATOMS: atom_id res chain seq x y z
N MET A 1 -23.92 -10.59 -16.06
CA MET A 1 -23.43 -10.44 -14.68
C MET A 1 -22.24 -9.47 -14.69
N LYS A 2 -22.49 -8.16 -14.79
CA LYS A 2 -21.42 -7.16 -14.66
C LYS A 2 -21.07 -7.11 -13.18
N THR A 3 -19.85 -7.50 -12.85
CA THR A 3 -19.38 -7.76 -11.49
C THR A 3 -19.46 -6.49 -10.64
N ASN A 4 -20.24 -6.53 -9.55
CA ASN A 4 -20.36 -5.47 -8.53
C ASN A 4 -18.99 -4.94 -8.04
N LEU A 5 -17.94 -5.77 -8.17
CA LEU A 5 -16.56 -5.42 -7.89
C LEU A 5 -16.06 -4.19 -8.68
N ALA A 6 -16.43 -4.07 -9.97
CA ALA A 6 -15.98 -2.98 -10.82
C ALA A 6 -16.58 -1.63 -10.40
N HIS A 7 -17.84 -1.63 -9.93
CA HIS A 7 -18.51 -0.44 -9.40
C HIS A 7 -18.00 -0.09 -8.00
N PHE A 8 -17.66 -1.11 -7.19
CA PHE A 8 -17.04 -0.91 -5.89
C PHE A 8 -15.67 -0.21 -6.03
N LEU A 9 -14.80 -0.72 -6.92
CA LEU A 9 -13.49 -0.15 -7.20
C LEU A 9 -13.52 1.27 -7.81
N HIS A 10 -14.65 1.67 -8.40
CA HIS A 10 -14.84 3.03 -8.94
C HIS A 10 -15.27 4.06 -7.87
N SER A 11 -15.59 3.62 -6.66
CA SER A 11 -16.03 4.50 -5.58
C SER A 11 -14.85 4.97 -4.73
N GLN A 12 -14.79 6.28 -4.44
CA GLN A 12 -13.80 6.86 -3.52
C GLN A 12 -13.86 6.21 -2.13
N THR A 13 -15.05 5.75 -1.73
CA THR A 13 -15.28 5.04 -0.46
C THR A 13 -14.62 3.66 -0.41
N ALA A 14 -14.53 2.93 -1.53
CA ALA A 14 -13.84 1.65 -1.56
C ALA A 14 -12.33 1.78 -1.33
N ALA A 15 -11.69 2.80 -1.92
CA ALA A 15 -10.27 3.05 -1.71
C ALA A 15 -9.96 3.33 -0.23
N GLY A 16 -10.79 4.15 0.43
CA GLY A 16 -10.67 4.41 1.87
C GLY A 16 -10.89 3.17 2.73
N LEU A 17 -11.88 2.34 2.40
CA LEU A 17 -12.16 1.10 3.14
C LEU A 17 -11.04 0.07 2.98
N THR A 18 -10.48 -0.07 1.77
CA THR A 18 -9.34 -0.95 1.52
C THR A 18 -8.13 -0.50 2.33
N LEU A 19 -7.81 0.81 2.35
CA LEU A 19 -6.70 1.34 3.13
C LEU A 19 -6.89 1.09 4.64
N PHE A 20 -8.10 1.29 5.15
CA PHE A 20 -8.43 1.01 6.55
C PHE A 20 -8.28 -0.48 6.88
N ALA A 21 -8.82 -1.36 6.03
CA ALA A 21 -8.72 -2.80 6.21
C ALA A 21 -7.26 -3.30 6.17
N THR A 22 -6.44 -2.81 5.24
CA THR A 22 -5.02 -3.14 5.17
C THR A 22 -4.27 -2.67 6.42
N THR A 23 -4.59 -1.47 6.93
CA THR A 23 -4.01 -0.95 8.18
C THR A 23 -4.35 -1.84 9.38
N LEU A 24 -5.61 -2.26 9.50
CA LEU A 24 -6.03 -3.18 10.57
C LEU A 24 -5.30 -4.52 10.47
N LEU A 25 -5.20 -5.09 9.26
CA LEU A 25 -4.46 -6.34 9.05
C LEU A 25 -3.00 -6.21 9.43
N ALA A 26 -2.35 -5.09 9.09
CA ALA A 26 -0.96 -4.82 9.47
C ALA A 26 -0.80 -4.73 11.00
N LEU A 27 -1.71 -4.03 11.69
CA LEU A 27 -1.70 -3.95 13.16
C LEU A 27 -1.89 -5.32 13.82
N ILE A 28 -2.82 -6.13 13.32
CA ILE A 28 -3.04 -7.49 13.83
C ILE A 28 -1.79 -8.34 13.60
N ALA A 29 -1.22 -8.32 12.39
CA ALA A 29 -0.01 -9.07 12.07
C ALA A 29 1.16 -8.69 13.01
N ALA A 30 1.38 -7.39 13.23
CA ALA A 30 2.46 -6.86 14.06
C ALA A 30 2.29 -7.14 15.57
N ASN A 31 1.07 -7.33 16.06
CA ASN A 31 0.77 -7.60 17.48
C ASN A 31 0.43 -9.07 17.76
N SER A 32 0.57 -9.96 16.77
CA SER A 32 0.25 -11.38 16.91
C SER A 32 1.50 -12.25 17.05
N ALA A 33 1.30 -13.56 17.27
CA ALA A 33 2.39 -14.55 17.25
C ALA A 33 3.14 -14.62 15.91
N LEU A 34 2.60 -14.04 14.83
CA LEU A 34 3.27 -13.93 13.53
C LEU A 34 4.27 -12.76 13.48
N ALA A 35 4.29 -11.87 14.47
CA ALA A 35 5.17 -10.69 14.48
C ALA A 35 6.66 -11.01 14.25
N PRO A 36 7.26 -12.07 14.84
CA PRO A 36 8.66 -12.41 14.58
C PRO A 36 8.92 -12.80 13.13
N ALA A 37 8.02 -13.56 12.51
CA ALA A 37 8.11 -13.96 11.11
C ALA A 37 7.86 -12.77 10.16
N TYR A 38 6.92 -11.90 10.51
CA TYR A 38 6.63 -10.67 9.76
C TYR A 38 7.85 -9.73 9.77
N ASN A 39 8.44 -9.50 10.94
CA ASN A 39 9.61 -8.64 11.07
C ASN A 39 10.87 -9.23 10.44
N SER A 40 11.08 -10.55 10.52
CA SER A 40 12.23 -11.20 9.89
C SER A 40 12.16 -11.14 8.36
N LEU A 41 10.98 -11.30 7.77
CA LEU A 41 10.76 -11.11 6.34
C LEU A 41 11.01 -9.66 5.93
N LEU A 42 10.50 -8.69 6.68
CA LEU A 42 10.61 -7.26 6.36
C LEU A 42 12.02 -6.68 6.57
N SER A 43 12.79 -7.27 7.49
CA SER A 43 14.15 -6.85 7.83
C SER A 43 15.23 -7.69 7.13
N ALA A 44 14.84 -8.71 6.37
CA ALA A 44 15.78 -9.53 5.61
C ALA A 44 16.61 -8.63 4.68
N ASN A 45 17.93 -8.77 4.69
CA ASN A 45 18.76 -7.93 3.83
C ASN A 45 18.77 -8.50 2.41
N LEU A 46 18.10 -7.83 1.48
CA LEU A 46 18.05 -8.18 0.06
C LEU A 46 18.80 -7.10 -0.72
N PHE A 47 19.94 -7.45 -1.30
CA PHE A 47 20.74 -6.55 -2.14
C PHE A 47 21.01 -5.19 -1.46
N ASN A 48 21.57 -5.21 -0.24
CA ASN A 48 21.92 -4.05 0.59
C ASN A 48 20.75 -3.19 1.12
N HIS A 49 19.51 -3.56 0.84
CA HIS A 49 18.32 -2.89 1.38
C HIS A 49 17.34 -3.92 1.97
N THR A 50 16.50 -3.46 2.88
CA THR A 50 15.43 -4.31 3.41
C THR A 50 14.22 -4.27 2.46
N PRO A 51 13.40 -5.33 2.38
CA PRO A 51 12.11 -5.31 1.70
C PRO A 51 11.25 -4.12 2.11
N THR A 52 11.32 -3.73 3.38
CA THR A 52 10.64 -2.53 3.89
C THR A 52 11.06 -1.27 3.13
N HIS A 53 12.37 -1.06 2.94
CA HIS A 53 12.88 0.08 2.17
C HIS A 53 12.42 0.03 0.71
N TRP A 54 12.56 -1.12 0.04
CA TRP A 54 12.13 -1.29 -1.35
C TRP A 54 10.66 -0.99 -1.56
N VAL A 55 9.79 -1.53 -0.70
CA VAL A 55 8.34 -1.32 -0.79
C VAL A 55 8.00 0.14 -0.54
N ASN A 56 8.60 0.76 0.48
CA ASN A 56 8.36 2.17 0.78
C ASN A 56 8.79 3.08 -0.38
N ASP A 57 10.02 2.91 -0.89
CA ASP A 57 10.55 3.76 -1.94
C ASP A 57 9.77 3.59 -3.26
N THR A 58 9.42 2.34 -3.62
CA THR A 58 8.68 2.05 -4.85
C THR A 58 7.25 2.54 -4.79
N LEU A 59 6.53 2.29 -3.67
CA LEU A 59 5.16 2.76 -3.51
C LEU A 59 5.12 4.29 -3.45
N MET A 60 6.07 4.93 -2.77
CA MET A 60 6.14 6.39 -2.73
C MET A 60 6.49 6.98 -4.10
N ALA A 61 7.39 6.37 -4.87
CA ALA A 61 7.69 6.82 -6.23
C ALA A 61 6.44 6.79 -7.13
N LEU A 62 5.65 5.71 -7.07
CA LEU A 62 4.38 5.62 -7.82
C LEU A 62 3.34 6.64 -7.33
N PHE A 63 3.22 6.82 -6.01
CA PHE A 63 2.32 7.81 -5.42
C PHE A 63 2.66 9.23 -5.87
N PHE A 64 3.93 9.64 -5.73
CA PHE A 64 4.38 10.97 -6.12
C PHE A 64 4.34 11.18 -7.63
N PHE A 65 4.54 10.13 -8.44
CA PHE A 65 4.35 10.21 -9.87
C PHE A 65 2.91 10.56 -10.22
N LEU A 66 1.93 9.85 -9.65
CA LEU A 66 0.51 10.12 -9.87
C LEU A 66 0.12 11.52 -9.38
N VAL A 67 0.55 11.90 -8.18
CA VAL A 67 0.33 13.24 -7.61
C VAL A 67 0.95 14.32 -8.50
N GLY A 68 2.17 14.11 -9.02
CA GLY A 68 2.83 15.04 -9.91
C GLY A 68 2.10 15.22 -11.24
N LEU A 69 1.53 14.15 -11.80
CA LEU A 69 0.67 14.23 -12.98
C LEU A 69 -0.61 15.00 -12.71
N GLU A 70 -1.23 14.80 -11.54
CA GLU A 70 -2.44 15.50 -11.15
C GLU A 70 -2.19 16.99 -10.93
N ILE A 71 -1.11 17.36 -10.24
CA ILE A 71 -0.70 18.76 -10.08
C ILE A 71 -0.45 19.40 -11.45
N LYS A 72 0.26 18.72 -12.35
CA LYS A 72 0.47 19.23 -13.72
C LYS A 72 -0.85 19.43 -14.47
N ARG A 73 -1.83 18.56 -14.26
CA ARG A 73 -3.18 18.65 -14.87
C ARG A 73 -4.00 19.81 -14.31
N GLU A 74 -3.86 20.15 -13.04
CA GLU A 74 -4.57 21.26 -12.40
C GLU A 74 -3.96 22.64 -12.70
N LEU A 75 -2.65 22.69 -12.97
CA LEU A 75 -1.94 23.93 -13.27
C LEU A 75 -2.07 24.39 -14.73
N LEU A 76 -2.49 23.50 -15.64
CA LEU A 76 -2.73 23.77 -17.06
C LEU A 76 -4.22 24.04 -17.31
#